data_AF-A0A920KSI0-F1
#
_entry.id   AF-A0A920KSI0-F1
#
_cell.length_a   1.000
_cell.length_b   1.000
_cell.length_c   1.000
_cell.angle_alpha   90.00
_cell.angle_beta   90.00
_cell.angle_gamma   90.00
#
_symmetry.space_group_name_H-M   'P 1'
#
loop_
_entity.id
_entity.type
_entity.pdbx_description
1 polymer ?
#
loop_
_entity_poly.entity_id
_entity_poly.type
_entity_poly.pdbx_seq_one_letter_code
_entity_poly.pdbx_strand_id
1 'polypeptide(L)'
;MWINIVYFLGISISAIFFVAIQYVSQAGWSAGILRVPLAIGRWLLPGSVLMLIVFAITNHDIFHWTHEYLYDKSDPRYDYVIDGKKAYLNLPFFLGRMIFFLGIWYLFYALILKHIAKEDKLGGTASWEKLFTISTVFVVFYAFTQSVAAWDWVLSIDTHWFSTMFGWYVFASWWVSALALITYMIIILRDNGYLDFVNHSVIHDLGKYVFAFSVFWTYIWFSQFLLIYYANIPEETIYYVERLDSDFYYPFFLVNLILNFFFHSSS
;
A
#
# COMPACT_ATOMS: atom_id res chain seq x y z
N MET A 1 -3.80 2.80 -16.07
CA MET A 1 -2.33 2.88 -15.84
C MET A 1 -1.99 3.33 -14.43
N TRP A 2 -2.56 4.44 -13.94
CA TRP A 2 -2.34 4.97 -12.58
C TRP A 2 -2.49 3.94 -11.46
N ILE A 3 -3.66 3.28 -11.38
CA ILE A 3 -3.95 2.31 -10.32
C ILE A 3 -2.96 1.14 -10.26
N ASN A 4 -2.46 0.68 -11.41
CA ASN A 4 -1.48 -0.41 -11.46
C ASN A 4 -0.14 0.03 -10.85
N ILE A 5 0.30 1.26 -11.15
CA ILE A 5 1.54 1.79 -10.61
C ILE A 5 1.43 1.94 -9.10
N VAL A 6 0.32 2.52 -8.62
CA VAL A 6 0.02 2.64 -7.19
C VAL A 6 0.04 1.27 -6.51
N TYR A 7 -0.55 0.25 -7.15
CA TYR A 7 -0.57 -1.12 -6.64
C TYR A 7 0.83 -1.75 -6.54
N PHE A 8 1.62 -1.73 -7.62
CA PHE A 8 2.97 -2.32 -7.61
C PHE A 8 3.96 -1.55 -6.72
N LEU A 9 3.81 -0.23 -6.62
CA LEU A 9 4.59 0.59 -5.70
C LEU A 9 4.21 0.28 -4.25
N GLY A 10 2.91 0.14 -3.97
CA GLY A 10 2.36 -0.31 -2.69
C GLY A 10 2.90 -1.67 -2.23
N ILE A 11 2.98 -2.64 -3.14
CA ILE A 11 3.60 -3.95 -2.88
C ILE A 11 5.09 -3.79 -2.56
N SER A 12 5.82 -2.97 -3.33
CA SER A 12 7.26 -2.78 -3.15
C SER A 12 7.60 -2.17 -1.78
N ILE A 13 6.87 -1.12 -1.37
CA ILE A 13 7.06 -0.51 -0.05
C ILE A 13 6.61 -1.42 1.09
N SER A 14 5.53 -2.20 0.88
CA SER A 14 5.06 -3.19 1.85
C SER A 14 6.06 -4.34 2.04
N ALA A 15 6.80 -4.73 0.99
CA ALA A 15 7.88 -5.70 1.12
C ALA A 15 9.05 -5.17 1.97
N ILE A 16 9.37 -3.88 1.85
CA ILE A 16 10.37 -3.21 2.68
C ILE A 16 9.87 -3.11 4.14
N PHE A 17 8.58 -2.83 4.32
CA PHE A 17 7.93 -2.85 5.63
C PHE A 17 7.98 -4.22 6.29
N PHE A 18 7.81 -5.31 5.54
CA PHE A 18 8.01 -6.66 6.06
C PHE A 18 9.42 -6.84 6.63
N VAL A 19 10.45 -6.43 5.87
CA VAL A 19 11.84 -6.49 6.35
C VAL A 19 12.03 -5.70 7.64
N ALA A 20 11.51 -4.48 7.70
CA ALA A 20 11.62 -3.64 8.89
C ALA A 20 10.96 -4.29 10.11
N ILE A 21 9.76 -4.88 9.97
CA ILE A 21 9.09 -5.59 11.06
C ILE A 21 9.93 -6.77 11.57
N GLN A 22 10.58 -7.53 10.68
CA GLN A 22 11.40 -8.66 11.12
C GLN A 22 12.59 -8.22 11.98
N TYR A 23 13.22 -7.07 11.66
CA TYR A 23 14.25 -6.50 12.52
C TYR A 23 13.69 -5.97 13.85
N VAL A 24 12.57 -5.25 13.80
CA VAL A 24 11.93 -4.69 15.02
C VAL A 24 11.47 -5.79 15.98
N SER A 25 10.92 -6.88 15.45
CA SER A 25 10.49 -8.05 16.23
C SER A 25 11.62 -9.01 16.60
N GLN A 26 12.84 -8.75 16.11
CA GLN A 26 14.02 -9.60 16.33
C GLN A 26 13.77 -11.07 15.93
N ALA A 27 13.04 -11.27 14.83
CA ALA A 27 12.62 -12.58 14.37
C ALA A 27 13.79 -13.39 13.79
N GLY A 28 14.14 -14.51 14.45
CA GLY A 28 15.20 -15.41 13.98
C GLY A 28 14.81 -16.27 12.77
N TRP A 29 13.54 -16.63 12.64
CA TRP A 29 13.06 -17.53 11.57
C TRP A 29 13.17 -16.91 10.18
N SER A 30 13.05 -15.58 10.08
CA SER A 30 13.02 -14.86 8.81
C SER A 30 14.40 -14.50 8.26
N ALA A 31 15.48 -14.67 9.04
CA ALA A 31 16.81 -14.16 8.70
C ALA A 31 17.30 -14.63 7.32
N GLY A 32 17.03 -15.89 6.96
CA GLY A 32 17.42 -16.46 5.67
C GLY A 32 16.62 -15.96 4.45
N ILE A 33 15.42 -15.42 4.66
CA ILE A 33 14.51 -15.04 3.56
C ILE A 33 14.48 -13.54 3.27
N LEU A 34 15.05 -12.68 4.13
CA LEU A 34 14.98 -11.21 4.01
C LEU A 34 15.55 -10.63 2.70
N ARG A 35 16.38 -11.39 1.97
CA ARG A 35 16.92 -10.95 0.67
C ARG A 35 15.87 -10.87 -0.42
N VAL A 36 14.86 -11.74 -0.38
CA VAL A 36 13.76 -11.76 -1.36
C VAL A 36 12.89 -10.49 -1.27
N PRO A 37 12.31 -10.10 -0.11
CA PRO A 37 11.56 -8.86 0.01
C PRO A 37 12.41 -7.62 -0.26
N LEU A 38 13.70 -7.61 0.07
CA LEU A 38 14.60 -6.52 -0.32
C LEU A 38 14.75 -6.38 -1.84
N ALA A 39 14.78 -7.49 -2.57
CA ALA A 39 14.82 -7.49 -4.03
C ALA A 39 13.51 -6.96 -4.63
N ILE A 40 12.36 -7.36 -4.09
CA ILE A 40 11.04 -6.79 -4.46
C ILE A 40 11.01 -5.27 -4.19
N GLY A 41 11.61 -4.83 -3.08
CA GLY A 41 11.78 -3.42 -2.72
C GLY A 41 12.56 -2.58 -3.74
N ARG A 42 13.37 -3.20 -4.63
CA ARG A 42 14.11 -2.45 -5.67
C ARG A 42 13.20 -1.77 -6.69
N TRP A 43 11.97 -2.27 -6.86
CA TRP A 43 10.97 -1.67 -7.74
C TRP A 43 10.53 -0.28 -7.27
N LEU A 44 10.75 0.08 -6.00
CA LEU A 44 10.33 1.35 -5.43
C LEU A 44 10.84 2.56 -6.22
N LEU A 45 12.12 2.58 -6.63
CA LEU A 45 12.69 3.72 -7.35
C LEU A 45 12.16 3.83 -8.80
N PRO A 46 12.22 2.78 -9.65
CA PRO A 46 11.58 2.81 -10.97
C PRO A 46 10.09 3.14 -10.90
N GLY A 47 9.36 2.54 -9.96
CA GLY A 47 7.94 2.79 -9.75
C GLY A 47 7.65 4.25 -9.35
N SER A 48 8.48 4.84 -8.49
CA SER A 48 8.36 6.25 -8.09
C SER A 48 8.52 7.19 -9.28
N VAL A 49 9.55 6.97 -10.12
CA VAL A 49 9.78 7.78 -11.33
C VAL A 49 8.62 7.62 -12.31
N LEU A 50 8.18 6.39 -12.54
CA LEU A 50 7.03 6.10 -13.42
C LEU A 50 5.75 6.77 -12.90
N MET A 51 5.53 6.76 -11.58
CA MET A 51 4.37 7.41 -10.96
C MET A 51 4.36 8.92 -11.21
N LEU A 52 5.50 9.60 -11.05
CA LEU A 52 5.61 11.02 -11.34
C LEU A 52 5.36 11.34 -12.82
N ILE A 53 5.88 10.51 -13.73
CA ILE A 53 5.66 10.67 -15.17
C ILE A 53 4.18 10.49 -15.52
N VAL A 54 3.54 9.44 -15.01
CA VAL A 54 2.11 9.20 -15.28
C VAL A 54 1.25 10.31 -14.68
N PHE A 55 1.55 10.76 -13.46
CA PHE A 55 0.83 11.90 -12.87
C PHE A 55 0.92 13.14 -13.76
N ALA A 56 2.11 13.46 -14.28
CA ALA A 56 2.30 14.62 -15.15
C ALA A 56 1.49 14.56 -16.45
N ILE A 57 1.16 13.36 -16.93
CA ILE A 57 0.39 13.15 -18.17
C ILE A 57 -1.12 13.11 -17.88
N THR A 58 -1.53 12.48 -16.78
CA THR A 58 -2.94 12.11 -16.54
C THR A 58 -3.62 12.88 -15.41
N ASN A 59 -2.98 13.93 -14.86
CA ASN A 59 -3.51 14.65 -13.70
C ASN A 59 -4.94 15.18 -13.93
N HIS A 60 -5.22 15.81 -15.07
CA HIS A 60 -6.51 16.42 -15.38
C HIS A 60 -7.62 15.40 -15.66
N ASP A 61 -7.27 14.26 -16.27
CA ASP A 61 -8.27 13.25 -16.62
C ASP A 61 -8.67 12.39 -15.42
N ILE A 62 -7.74 12.13 -14.49
CA ILE A 62 -7.97 11.23 -13.35
C ILE A 62 -8.42 12.00 -12.10
N PHE A 63 -7.88 13.19 -11.89
CA PHE A 63 -8.16 13.99 -10.71
C PHE A 63 -8.97 15.21 -11.12
N HIS A 64 -10.30 15.09 -11.07
CA HIS A 64 -11.21 16.15 -11.48
C HIS A 64 -10.98 17.46 -10.73
N TRP A 65 -10.57 17.41 -9.46
CA TRP A 65 -10.24 18.58 -8.63
C TRP A 65 -9.09 19.45 -9.18
N THR A 66 -8.36 18.99 -10.19
CA THR A 66 -7.31 19.78 -10.85
C THR A 66 -7.87 20.83 -11.83
N HIS A 67 -9.15 20.76 -12.18
CA HIS A 67 -9.76 21.71 -13.11
C HIS A 67 -10.09 23.06 -12.44
N GLU A 68 -9.66 24.15 -13.07
CA GLU A 68 -9.79 25.50 -12.51
C GLU A 68 -11.25 25.97 -12.41
N TYR A 69 -12.14 25.51 -13.31
CA TYR A 69 -13.55 25.90 -13.33
C TYR A 69 -14.33 25.45 -12.09
N LEU A 70 -13.84 24.44 -11.35
CA LEU A 70 -14.48 23.97 -10.13
C LEU A 70 -14.39 24.98 -8.97
N TYR A 71 -13.46 25.92 -9.05
CA TYR A 71 -13.19 26.92 -8.00
C TYR A 71 -13.77 28.31 -8.31
N ASP A 72 -14.29 28.52 -9.51
CA ASP A 72 -14.88 29.79 -9.92
C ASP A 72 -16.37 29.81 -9.57
N LYS A 73 -16.77 30.64 -8.60
CA LYS A 73 -18.16 30.80 -8.15
C LYS A 73 -19.11 31.28 -9.25
N SER A 74 -18.59 31.81 -10.35
CA SER A 74 -19.37 32.27 -11.49
C SER A 74 -19.61 31.20 -12.56
N ASP A 75 -18.88 30.07 -12.52
CA ASP A 75 -19.10 28.95 -13.44
C ASP A 75 -20.25 28.05 -12.92
N PRO A 76 -21.16 27.59 -13.79
CA PRO A 76 -22.22 26.64 -13.42
C PRO A 76 -21.72 25.32 -12.81
N ARG A 77 -20.45 24.97 -13.03
CA ARG A 77 -19.79 23.76 -12.53
C ARG A 77 -19.00 24.01 -11.24
N TYR A 78 -19.19 25.16 -10.60
CA TYR A 78 -18.61 25.43 -9.29
C TYR A 78 -18.98 24.35 -8.28
N ASP A 79 -17.99 23.89 -7.52
CA ASP A 79 -18.19 22.89 -6.49
C ASP A 79 -17.70 23.39 -5.13
N TYR A 80 -18.66 23.67 -4.24
CA TYR A 80 -18.38 24.19 -2.90
C TYR A 80 -17.61 23.20 -2.01
N VAL A 81 -17.76 21.89 -2.23
CA VAL A 81 -17.07 20.85 -1.45
C VAL A 81 -15.60 20.81 -1.83
N ILE A 82 -15.31 20.88 -3.14
CA ILE A 82 -13.94 20.87 -3.67
C ILE A 82 -13.22 22.18 -3.33
N ASP A 83 -13.89 23.32 -3.45
CA ASP A 83 -13.35 24.63 -3.07
C ASP A 83 -12.95 24.67 -1.58
N GLY A 84 -13.78 24.07 -0.70
CA GLY A 84 -13.44 23.90 0.72
C GLY A 84 -12.19 23.05 0.99
N LYS A 85 -11.82 22.16 0.06
CA LYS A 85 -10.64 21.27 0.16
C LYS A 85 -9.40 21.82 -0.56
N LYS A 86 -9.48 23.00 -1.19
CA LYS A 86 -8.39 23.61 -1.98
C LYS A 86 -7.07 23.77 -1.23
N ALA A 87 -7.11 24.00 0.08
CA ALA A 87 -5.90 24.08 0.90
C ALA A 87 -5.10 22.77 0.88
N TYR A 88 -5.76 21.62 0.79
CA TYR A 88 -5.15 20.29 0.77
C TYR A 88 -4.95 19.75 -0.65
N LEU A 89 -5.97 19.91 -1.51
CA LEU A 89 -6.02 19.47 -2.90
C LEU A 89 -5.61 20.59 -3.86
N ASN A 90 -4.41 21.13 -3.66
CA ASN A 90 -3.79 21.98 -4.67
C ASN A 90 -2.61 21.25 -5.31
N LEU A 91 -2.38 21.52 -6.59
CA LEU A 91 -1.36 20.84 -7.38
C LEU A 91 0.06 20.94 -6.78
N PRO A 92 0.58 22.10 -6.36
CA PRO A 92 1.95 22.18 -5.83
C PRO A 92 2.10 21.45 -4.49
N PHE A 93 1.11 21.52 -3.60
CA PHE A 93 1.14 20.83 -2.31
C PHE A 93 0.98 19.32 -2.48
N PHE A 94 0.10 18.87 -3.38
CA PHE A 94 -0.06 17.45 -3.72
C PHE A 94 1.23 16.87 -4.30
N LEU A 95 1.84 17.53 -5.29
CA LEU A 95 3.12 17.12 -5.86
C LEU A 95 4.24 17.12 -4.82
N GLY A 96 4.29 18.15 -3.97
CA GLY A 96 5.24 18.24 -2.87
C GLY A 96 5.13 17.05 -1.90
N ARG A 97 3.91 16.69 -1.49
CA ARG A 97 3.66 15.52 -0.64
C ARG A 97 4.04 14.22 -1.34
N MET A 98 3.66 14.05 -2.61
CA MET A 98 4.00 12.85 -3.38
C MET A 98 5.52 12.66 -3.47
N ILE A 99 6.27 13.69 -3.86
CA ILE A 99 7.74 13.63 -3.92
C ILE A 99 8.34 13.38 -2.54
N PHE A 100 7.79 14.00 -1.49
CA PHE A 100 8.23 13.80 -0.12
C PHE A 100 8.03 12.34 0.34
N PHE A 101 6.85 11.75 0.12
CA PHE A 101 6.57 10.35 0.49
C PHE A 101 7.46 9.37 -0.27
N LEU A 102 7.56 9.52 -1.59
CA LEU A 102 8.41 8.65 -2.41
C LEU A 102 9.89 8.80 -2.04
N GLY A 103 10.33 10.03 -1.78
CA GLY A 103 11.70 10.35 -1.37
C GLY A 103 12.05 9.77 -0.01
N ILE A 104 11.19 9.93 1.00
CA ILE A 104 11.45 9.42 2.35
C ILE A 104 11.40 7.89 2.39
N TRP A 105 10.48 7.26 1.65
CA TRP A 105 10.42 5.80 1.52
C TRP A 105 11.70 5.24 0.87
N TYR A 106 12.15 5.86 -0.22
CA TYR A 106 13.40 5.46 -0.86
C TYR A 106 14.62 5.71 0.03
N LEU A 107 14.65 6.82 0.78
CA LEU A 107 15.72 7.11 1.73
C LEU A 107 15.85 6.00 2.79
N PHE A 108 14.75 5.62 3.44
CA PHE A 108 14.75 4.54 4.42
C PHE A 108 15.17 3.21 3.79
N TYR A 109 14.67 2.89 2.59
CA TYR A 109 15.09 1.70 1.86
C TYR A 109 16.60 1.68 1.59
N ALA A 110 17.16 2.79 1.11
CA ALA A 110 18.59 2.91 0.84
C ALA A 110 19.43 2.79 2.12
N LEU A 111 18.95 3.34 3.25
CA LEU A 111 19.60 3.20 4.55
C LEU A 111 19.58 1.74 5.03
N ILE A 112 18.43 1.07 4.95
CA ILE A 112 18.29 -0.36 5.28
C ILE A 112 19.26 -1.20 4.45
N LEU A 113 19.26 -1.05 3.12
CA LEU A 113 20.18 -1.76 2.23
C LEU A 113 21.66 -1.52 2.57
N LYS A 114 22.02 -0.26 2.85
CA LYS A 114 23.40 0.12 3.19
C LYS A 114 23.86 -0.54 4.48
N HIS A 115 23.00 -0.63 5.50
CA HIS A 115 23.34 -1.22 6.79
C HIS A 115 23.38 -2.76 6.73
N ILE A 116 22.46 -3.38 5.99
CA ILE A 116 22.48 -4.83 5.73
C ILE A 116 23.76 -5.23 5.00
N ALA A 117 24.14 -4.50 3.94
CA ALA A 117 25.38 -4.79 3.20
C ALA A 117 26.66 -4.58 4.03
N LYS A 118 26.60 -3.77 5.10
CA LYS A 118 27.70 -3.61 6.06
C LYS A 118 27.75 -4.73 7.06
N GLU A 119 26.59 -5.18 7.54
CA GLU A 119 26.46 -6.33 8.43
C GLU A 119 27.08 -7.59 7.78
N ASP A 120 26.83 -7.81 6.49
CA ASP A 120 27.40 -8.92 5.72
C ASP A 120 28.94 -8.91 5.65
N LYS A 121 29.56 -7.72 5.66
CA LYS A 121 31.01 -7.57 5.44
C LYS A 121 31.81 -7.54 6.74
N LEU A 122 31.30 -6.82 7.73
CA LEU A 122 32.03 -6.52 8.97
C LEU A 122 31.64 -7.46 10.12
N GLY A 123 30.45 -8.06 10.05
CA GLY A 123 29.86 -8.75 11.19
C GLY A 123 29.63 -7.85 12.41
N GLY A 124 29.21 -8.46 13.52
CA GLY A 124 29.02 -7.79 14.82
C GLY A 124 27.66 -7.10 15.01
N THR A 125 27.44 -6.55 16.21
CA THR A 125 26.14 -6.04 16.65
C THR A 125 25.89 -4.57 16.27
N ALA A 126 26.94 -3.77 16.05
CA ALA A 126 26.80 -2.33 15.83
C ALA A 126 26.01 -1.96 14.55
N SER A 127 26.12 -2.77 13.49
CA SER A 127 25.32 -2.58 12.27
C SER A 127 23.86 -2.98 12.50
N TRP A 128 23.65 -4.07 13.25
CA TRP A 128 22.33 -4.57 13.61
C TRP A 128 21.55 -3.59 14.50
N GLU A 129 22.18 -2.99 15.51
CA GLU A 129 21.55 -1.97 16.38
C GLU A 129 21.07 -0.75 15.59
N LYS A 130 21.88 -0.31 14.60
CA LYS A 130 21.50 0.77 13.68
C LYS A 130 20.33 0.36 12.80
N LEU A 131 20.34 -0.87 12.31
CA LEU A 131 19.28 -1.39 11.47
C LEU A 131 17.96 -1.54 12.23
N PHE A 132 18.00 -2.00 13.49
CA PHE A 132 16.87 -2.01 14.41
C PHE A 132 16.30 -0.60 14.60
N THR A 133 17.15 0.39 14.88
CA THR A 133 16.74 1.79 15.06
C THR A 133 16.11 2.36 13.79
N ILE A 134 16.76 2.18 12.63
CA ILE A 134 16.26 2.67 11.33
C ILE A 134 14.92 2.00 11.00
N SER A 135 14.80 0.69 11.22
CA SER A 135 13.57 -0.06 10.95
C SER A 135 12.43 0.38 11.86
N THR A 136 12.71 0.64 13.14
CA THR A 136 11.72 1.15 14.11
C THR A 136 11.19 2.52 13.67
N VAL A 137 12.09 3.44 13.31
CA VAL A 137 11.70 4.76 12.81
C VAL A 137 10.90 4.62 11.50
N PHE A 138 11.36 3.77 10.57
CA PHE A 138 10.66 3.54 9.31
C PHE A 138 9.24 3.01 9.52
N VAL A 139 9.02 2.06 10.41
CA VAL A 139 7.68 1.51 10.71
C VAL A 139 6.70 2.60 11.14
N VAL A 140 7.13 3.52 12.02
CA VAL A 140 6.31 4.63 12.50
C VAL A 140 6.02 5.63 11.37
N PHE A 141 7.04 6.03 10.61
CA PHE A 141 6.86 6.93 9.48
C PHE A 141 5.99 6.32 8.38
N TYR A 142 6.17 5.04 8.10
CA TYR A 142 5.40 4.33 7.09
C TYR A 142 3.93 4.27 7.46
N ALA A 143 3.57 3.96 8.72
CA ALA A 143 2.18 3.93 9.16
C ALA A 143 1.42 5.25 8.88
N PHE A 144 2.06 6.40 9.14
CA PHE A 144 1.46 7.70 8.86
C PHE A 144 1.46 8.04 7.38
N THR A 145 2.62 7.95 6.72
CA THR A 145 2.78 8.38 5.32
C THR A 145 2.01 7.51 4.34
N GLN A 146 1.87 6.20 4.60
CA GLN A 146 1.05 5.32 3.77
C GLN A 146 -0.43 5.69 3.83
N SER A 147 -0.95 6.04 5.00
CA SER A 147 -2.36 6.44 5.16
C SER A 147 -2.64 7.73 4.39
N VAL A 148 -1.75 8.72 4.51
CA VAL A 148 -1.89 9.98 3.75
C VAL A 148 -1.72 9.75 2.24
N ALA A 149 -0.80 8.88 1.83
CA ALA A 149 -0.64 8.50 0.43
C ALA A 149 -1.88 7.78 -0.14
N ALA A 150 -2.59 6.98 0.66
CA ALA A 150 -3.85 6.38 0.24
C ALA A 150 -4.94 7.45 0.00
N TRP A 151 -5.00 8.47 0.85
CA TRP A 151 -5.91 9.60 0.65
C TRP A 151 -5.55 10.40 -0.60
N ASP A 152 -4.26 10.70 -0.79
CA ASP A 152 -3.81 11.46 -1.94
C ASP A 152 -4.00 10.69 -3.25
N TRP A 153 -3.54 9.44 -3.34
CA TRP A 153 -3.39 8.78 -4.64
C TRP A 153 -4.60 7.98 -5.08
N VAL A 154 -5.50 7.63 -4.17
CA VAL A 154 -6.66 6.79 -4.47
C VAL A 154 -7.95 7.47 -4.04
N LEU A 155 -8.03 8.00 -2.81
CA LEU A 155 -9.27 8.66 -2.34
C LEU A 155 -9.57 9.92 -3.15
N SER A 156 -8.56 10.75 -3.44
CA SER A 156 -8.77 12.02 -4.14
C SER A 156 -9.26 11.92 -5.59
N ILE A 157 -9.36 10.70 -6.15
CA ILE A 157 -10.04 10.46 -7.44
C ILE A 157 -11.53 10.79 -7.32
N ASP A 158 -12.13 10.57 -6.15
CA ASP A 158 -13.49 10.97 -5.82
C ASP A 158 -13.45 11.88 -4.59
N THR A 159 -13.52 13.20 -4.82
CA THR A 159 -13.35 14.20 -3.76
C THR A 159 -14.62 14.45 -2.97
N HIS A 160 -15.76 13.91 -3.38
CA HIS A 160 -17.00 14.00 -2.63
C HIS A 160 -17.06 12.94 -1.55
N TRP A 161 -16.45 11.79 -1.82
CA TRP A 161 -16.39 10.68 -0.88
C TRP A 161 -15.25 10.84 0.15
N PHE A 162 -15.50 10.45 1.40
CA PHE A 162 -14.48 10.41 2.45
C PHE A 162 -14.65 9.16 3.32
N SER A 163 -13.53 8.63 3.82
CA SER A 163 -13.54 7.54 4.80
C SER A 163 -12.24 7.51 5.58
N THR A 164 -12.35 7.50 6.91
CA THR A 164 -11.20 7.41 7.82
C THR A 164 -10.54 6.03 7.78
N MET A 165 -11.32 4.96 7.54
CA MET A 165 -10.80 3.58 7.43
C MET A 165 -10.16 3.29 6.07
N PHE A 166 -10.31 4.17 5.08
CA PHE A 166 -9.79 3.94 3.74
C PHE A 166 -8.26 3.76 3.71
N GLY A 167 -7.52 4.48 4.56
CA GLY A 167 -6.06 4.32 4.67
C GLY A 167 -5.65 2.90 5.08
N TRP A 168 -6.35 2.34 6.08
CA TRP A 168 -6.16 0.97 6.56
C TRP A 168 -6.58 -0.09 5.54
N TYR A 169 -7.64 0.19 4.77
CA TYR A 169 -8.08 -0.70 3.69
C TYR A 169 -7.01 -0.82 2.58
N VAL A 170 -6.47 0.31 2.13
CA VAL A 170 -5.39 0.34 1.13
C VAL A 170 -4.12 -0.31 1.68
N PHE A 171 -3.79 -0.05 2.95
CA PHE A 171 -2.67 -0.70 3.64
C PHE A 171 -2.82 -2.23 3.62
N ALA A 172 -3.96 -2.73 4.10
CA ALA A 172 -4.21 -4.17 4.18
C ALA A 172 -4.10 -4.82 2.80
N SER A 173 -4.60 -4.13 1.76
CA SER A 173 -4.55 -4.60 0.38
C SER A 173 -3.09 -4.73 -0.11
N TRP A 174 -2.28 -3.69 0.08
CA TRP A 174 -0.86 -3.73 -0.31
C TRP A 174 -0.06 -4.74 0.51
N TRP A 175 -0.37 -4.86 1.79
CA TRP A 175 0.31 -5.74 2.73
C TRP A 175 0.07 -7.22 2.40
N VAL A 176 -1.18 -7.64 2.21
CA VAL A 176 -1.52 -9.02 1.83
C VAL A 176 -0.89 -9.37 0.49
N SER A 177 -0.99 -8.47 -0.51
CA SER A 177 -0.38 -8.70 -1.82
C SER A 177 1.15 -8.81 -1.74
N ALA A 178 1.81 -8.04 -0.88
CA ALA A 178 3.25 -8.15 -0.67
C ALA A 178 3.63 -9.46 0.02
N LEU A 179 2.91 -9.89 1.05
CA LEU A 179 3.14 -11.18 1.71
C LEU A 179 2.94 -12.36 0.75
N ALA A 180 1.89 -12.31 -0.08
CA ALA A 180 1.64 -13.31 -1.10
C ALA A 180 2.77 -13.36 -2.13
N LEU A 181 3.23 -12.19 -2.62
CA LEU A 181 4.35 -12.12 -3.57
C LEU A 181 5.66 -12.62 -2.96
N ILE A 182 5.98 -12.24 -1.71
CA ILE A 182 7.16 -12.72 -1.00
C ILE A 182 7.13 -14.24 -0.90
N THR A 183 6.00 -14.80 -0.45
CA THR A 183 5.83 -16.24 -0.28
C THR A 183 5.97 -16.98 -1.60
N TYR A 184 5.30 -16.49 -2.65
CA TYR A 184 5.38 -17.03 -4.00
C TYR A 184 6.82 -17.04 -4.54
N MET A 185 7.53 -15.91 -4.40
CA MET A 185 8.93 -15.80 -4.85
C MET A 185 9.86 -16.72 -4.06
N ILE A 186 9.65 -16.91 -2.76
CA ILE A 186 10.44 -17.83 -1.93
C ILE A 186 10.22 -19.28 -2.38
N ILE A 187 8.97 -19.69 -2.63
CA ILE A 187 8.64 -21.04 -3.11
C ILE A 187 9.32 -21.30 -4.45
N ILE A 188 9.19 -20.40 -5.43
CA ILE A 188 9.83 -20.56 -6.75
C ILE A 188 11.35 -20.65 -6.64
N LEU A 189 11.98 -19.81 -5.83
CA LEU A 189 13.44 -19.83 -5.67
C LEU A 189 13.91 -21.11 -4.97
N ARG A 190 13.13 -21.63 -4.02
CA ARG A 190 13.39 -22.92 -3.37
C ARG A 190 13.22 -24.09 -4.34
N ASP A 191 12.13 -24.14 -5.10
CA ASP A 191 11.86 -25.23 -6.04
C ASP A 191 12.90 -25.28 -7.17
N ASN A 192 13.51 -24.14 -7.50
CA ASN A 192 14.62 -24.03 -8.44
C ASN A 192 16.02 -24.26 -7.81
N GLY A 193 16.11 -24.61 -6.53
CA GLY A 193 17.37 -24.94 -5.84
C GLY A 193 18.22 -23.74 -5.41
N TYR A 194 17.70 -22.51 -5.43
CA TYR A 194 18.44 -21.32 -4.96
C TYR A 194 18.33 -21.09 -3.44
N LEU A 195 17.36 -21.72 -2.77
CA LEU A 195 17.04 -21.52 -1.35
C LEU A 195 16.87 -22.86 -0.60
N ASP A 196 17.82 -23.79 -0.76
CA ASP A 196 17.74 -25.14 -0.15
C ASP A 196 17.64 -25.14 1.38
N PHE A 197 18.11 -24.06 2.03
CA PHE A 197 18.02 -23.87 3.49
C PHE A 197 16.61 -23.51 3.98
N VAL A 198 15.67 -23.21 3.07
CA VAL A 198 14.29 -22.89 3.44
C VAL A 198 13.52 -24.19 3.69
N ASN A 199 13.29 -24.46 4.97
CA ASN A 199 12.53 -25.62 5.43
C ASN A 199 11.02 -25.42 5.29
N HIS A 200 10.27 -26.52 5.33
CA HIS A 200 8.81 -26.50 5.32
C HIS A 200 8.22 -25.62 6.44
N SER A 201 8.89 -25.54 7.60
CA SER A 201 8.45 -24.68 8.71
C SER A 201 8.40 -23.20 8.33
N VAL A 202 9.38 -22.69 7.58
CA VAL A 202 9.42 -21.28 7.14
C VAL A 202 8.28 -21.00 6.17
N ILE A 203 8.00 -21.92 5.24
CA ILE A 203 6.88 -21.79 4.30
C ILE A 203 5.55 -21.84 5.05
N HIS A 204 5.41 -22.73 6.03
CA HIS A 204 4.22 -22.81 6.86
C HIS A 204 3.99 -21.53 7.67
N ASP A 205 5.04 -20.94 8.23
CA ASP A 205 4.93 -19.66 8.93
C ASP A 205 4.54 -18.52 7.97
N LEU A 206 5.14 -18.45 6.78
CA LEU A 206 4.71 -17.52 5.72
C LEU A 206 3.24 -17.72 5.32
N GLY A 207 2.79 -18.98 5.23
CA GLY A 207 1.39 -19.33 4.99
C GLY A 207 0.46 -18.78 6.07
N LYS A 208 0.83 -18.92 7.35
CA LYS A 208 0.09 -18.30 8.47
C LYS A 208 0.02 -16.78 8.34
N TYR A 209 1.11 -16.12 7.93
CA TYR A 209 1.10 -14.67 7.70
C TYR A 209 0.10 -14.30 6.61
N VAL A 210 0.16 -14.94 5.44
CA VAL A 210 -0.77 -14.66 4.32
C VAL A 210 -2.22 -14.91 4.75
N PHE A 211 -2.49 -16.03 5.41
CA PHE A 211 -3.82 -16.38 5.91
C PHE A 211 -4.35 -15.39 6.96
N ALA A 212 -3.55 -15.08 7.99
CA ALA A 212 -4.00 -14.18 9.05
C ALA A 212 -4.31 -12.77 8.52
N PHE A 213 -3.48 -12.27 7.60
CA PHE A 213 -3.67 -10.94 7.04
C PHE A 213 -4.76 -10.87 5.96
N SER A 214 -5.09 -11.96 5.27
CA SER A 214 -6.27 -11.98 4.38
C SER A 214 -7.58 -11.94 5.17
N VAL A 215 -7.64 -12.61 6.33
CA VAL A 215 -8.77 -12.48 7.27
C VAL A 215 -8.86 -11.04 7.80
N PHE A 216 -7.73 -10.43 8.17
CA PHE A 216 -7.68 -9.03 8.57
C PHE A 216 -8.18 -8.09 7.47
N TRP A 217 -7.75 -8.31 6.23
CA TRP A 217 -8.25 -7.54 5.08
C TRP A 217 -9.76 -7.65 4.94
N THR A 218 -10.31 -8.86 5.06
CA THR A 218 -11.76 -9.09 4.97
C THR A 218 -12.49 -8.38 6.11
N TYR A 219 -11.95 -8.41 7.33
CA TYR A 219 -12.50 -7.68 8.46
C TYR A 219 -12.59 -6.17 8.18
N ILE A 220 -11.54 -5.55 7.65
CA ILE A 220 -11.53 -4.11 7.34
C ILE A 220 -12.54 -3.80 6.22
N TRP A 221 -12.56 -4.62 5.17
CA TRP A 221 -13.51 -4.47 4.07
C TRP A 221 -14.96 -4.53 4.56
N PHE A 222 -15.30 -5.55 5.37
CA PHE A 222 -16.63 -5.73 5.92
C PHE A 222 -17.01 -4.61 6.88
N SER A 223 -16.10 -4.21 7.77
CA SER A 223 -16.34 -3.13 8.73
C SER A 223 -16.61 -1.80 8.03
N GLN A 224 -15.90 -1.51 6.94
CA GLN A 224 -16.14 -0.30 6.14
C GLN A 224 -17.51 -0.32 5.48
N PHE A 225 -17.84 -1.43 4.81
CA PHE A 225 -19.14 -1.58 4.17
C PHE A 225 -20.30 -1.48 5.17
N LEU A 226 -20.19 -2.19 6.31
CA LEU A 226 -21.23 -2.22 7.33
C LEU A 226 -21.49 -0.85 7.95
N LEU A 227 -20.44 -0.08 8.26
CA LEU A 227 -20.61 1.26 8.86
C LEU A 227 -21.30 2.22 7.90
N ILE A 228 -20.92 2.22 6.63
CA ILE A 228 -21.52 3.10 5.62
C ILE A 228 -22.96 2.67 5.33
N TYR A 229 -23.22 1.36 5.25
CA TYR A 229 -24.57 0.82 5.10
C TYR A 229 -25.47 1.16 6.30
N TYR A 230 -24.96 1.06 7.52
CA TYR A 230 -25.74 1.32 8.73
C TYR A 230 -25.98 2.81 8.98
N ALA A 231 -24.99 3.66 8.74
CA ALA A 231 -25.12 5.11 8.90
C ALA A 231 -25.96 5.75 7.80
N ASN A 232 -25.95 5.16 6.59
CA ASN A 232 -26.75 5.56 5.42
C ASN A 232 -26.72 7.08 5.15
N ILE A 233 -25.53 7.68 5.28
CA ILE A 233 -25.30 9.09 4.98
C ILE A 233 -25.24 9.24 3.45
N PRO A 234 -26.07 10.07 2.81
CA PRO A 234 -26.21 10.11 1.35
C PRO A 234 -24.88 10.27 0.62
N GLU A 235 -24.00 11.15 1.11
CA GLU A 235 -22.71 11.47 0.52
C GLU A 235 -21.72 10.29 0.54
N GLU A 236 -21.84 9.37 1.50
CA GLU A 236 -20.96 8.20 1.63
C GLU A 236 -21.54 6.95 0.95
N THR A 237 -22.87 6.87 0.88
CA THR A 237 -23.59 5.66 0.44
C THR A 237 -23.63 5.55 -1.08
N ILE A 238 -23.64 6.68 -1.81
CA ILE A 238 -23.60 6.73 -3.29
C ILE A 238 -22.46 5.87 -3.85
N TYR A 239 -21.30 5.88 -3.20
CA TYR A 239 -20.14 5.07 -3.59
C TYR A 239 -20.45 3.56 -3.72
N TYR A 240 -21.25 3.01 -2.80
CA TYR A 240 -21.64 1.59 -2.83
C TYR A 240 -22.86 1.34 -3.70
N VAL A 241 -23.82 2.26 -3.74
CA VAL A 241 -25.02 2.15 -4.59
C VAL A 241 -24.62 2.09 -6.07
N GLU A 242 -23.76 3.00 -6.52
CA GLU A 242 -23.27 3.00 -7.91
C GLU A 242 -22.53 1.70 -8.29
N ARG A 243 -21.90 1.02 -7.32
CA ARG A 243 -21.18 -0.24 -7.55
C ARG A 243 -22.07 -1.46 -7.46
N LEU A 244 -23.13 -1.42 -6.66
CA LEU A 244 -24.11 -2.50 -6.52
C LEU A 244 -25.13 -2.47 -7.66
N ASP A 245 -25.52 -1.28 -8.12
CA ASP A 245 -26.48 -1.09 -9.20
C ASP A 245 -25.83 -1.10 -10.60
N SER A 246 -24.49 -1.06 -10.68
CA SER A 246 -23.78 -1.17 -11.95
C SER A 246 -23.55 -2.63 -12.36
N ASP A 247 -24.08 -3.00 -13.53
CA ASP A 247 -23.85 -4.31 -14.17
C ASP A 247 -22.36 -4.62 -14.40
N PHE A 248 -21.51 -3.59 -14.50
CA PHE A 248 -20.07 -3.76 -14.71
C PHE A 248 -19.31 -3.97 -13.41
N TYR A 249 -19.64 -3.24 -12.34
CA TYR A 249 -18.90 -3.29 -11.07
C TYR A 249 -19.43 -4.37 -10.10
N TYR A 250 -20.70 -4.75 -10.22
CA TYR A 250 -21.34 -5.76 -9.38
C TYR A 250 -20.63 -7.12 -9.41
N PRO A 251 -20.23 -7.68 -10.57
CA PRO A 251 -19.49 -8.94 -10.61
C PRO A 251 -18.13 -8.85 -9.92
N PHE A 252 -17.42 -7.73 -10.05
CA PHE A 252 -16.14 -7.52 -9.37
C PHE A 252 -16.30 -7.40 -7.86
N PHE A 253 -17.38 -6.76 -7.39
CA PHE A 253 -17.70 -6.67 -5.96
C PHE A 253 -17.92 -8.06 -5.35
N LEU A 254 -18.70 -8.91 -6.02
CA LEU A 254 -18.99 -10.29 -5.61
C LEU A 254 -17.75 -11.20 -5.67
N VAL A 255 -16.98 -11.12 -6.76
CA VAL A 255 -15.75 -11.90 -6.95
C VAL A 255 -14.69 -11.51 -5.91
N ASN A 256 -14.56 -10.23 -5.60
CA ASN A 256 -13.63 -9.75 -4.58
C ASN A 256 -13.97 -10.34 -3.20
N LEU A 257 -15.26 -10.36 -2.84
CA LEU A 257 -15.75 -10.99 -1.61
C LEU A 257 -15.49 -12.50 -1.60
N ILE A 258 -15.78 -13.21 -2.70
CA ILE A 258 -15.63 -14.67 -2.77
C ILE A 258 -14.15 -15.09 -2.78
N LEU A 259 -13.30 -14.46 -3.59
CA LEU A 259 -11.88 -14.83 -3.71
C LEU A 259 -11.06 -14.47 -2.47
N ASN A 260 -11.32 -13.31 -1.86
CA ASN A 260 -10.57 -12.89 -0.69
C ASN A 260 -11.08 -13.55 0.60
N PHE A 261 -12.37 -13.92 0.68
CA PHE A 261 -12.93 -14.55 1.88
C PHE A 261 -12.96 -16.08 1.81
N PHE A 262 -13.57 -16.68 0.79
CA PHE A 262 -13.83 -18.12 0.79
C PHE A 262 -12.58 -18.94 0.45
N PHE A 263 -11.80 -18.54 -0.56
CA PHE A 263 -10.61 -19.30 -0.97
C PHE A 263 -9.44 -19.19 0.03
N HIS A 264 -9.34 -18.10 0.78
CA HIS A 264 -8.35 -17.97 1.84
C HIS A 264 -8.74 -18.72 3.12
N SER A 265 -10.03 -18.96 3.39
CA SER A 265 -10.48 -19.68 4.59
C SER A 265 -10.35 -21.20 4.53
N SER A 266 -10.03 -21.76 3.35
CA SER A 266 -10.13 -23.20 3.07
C SER A 266 -8.80 -23.92 2.85
N SER A 267 -7.67 -23.36 3.27
CA SER A 267 -6.35 -24.01 3.17
C SER A 267 -5.60 -24.02 4.48
#